data_AF-A0AAE1YD89-F1
#
_entry.id   AF-A0AAE1YD89-F1
#
_cell.length_a   1.000
_cell.length_b   1.000
_cell.length_c   1.000
_cell.angle_alpha   90.00
_cell.angle_beta   90.00
_cell.angle_gamma   90.00
#
_symmetry.space_group_name_H-M   'P 1'
#
loop_
_entity.id
_entity.type
_entity.pdbx_description
1 polymer ?
#
loop_
_entity_poly.entity_id
_entity_poly.type
_entity_poly.pdbx_seq_one_letter_code
_entity_poly.pdbx_strand_id
1 'polypeptide(L)'
;MGSASSVLTQYDIEEVEEHCDHLFTQQEIVCLYERFCQLDKNAKGFISADEFLSVPEFALNPLSHRLLKMVDGLNFKDFVAFLSAFSSKATLPQKIEIIFKVYDTDCNGKVTFSDLIEVLHDLTGSFMSDKQREEVLSQLLHEAGYTRESSLLFDDFIKARNLFSLQSSNDHKILFLIQILDNPSLKMEVEVPVD
;
A
#
# COMPACT_ATOMS: atom_id res chain seq x y z
N MET A 1 33.66 0.94 -18.83
CA MET A 1 34.11 1.80 -17.72
C MET A 1 33.18 1.54 -16.55
N GLY A 2 33.73 1.29 -15.37
CA GLY A 2 33.15 0.39 -14.36
C GLY A 2 31.84 0.86 -13.72
N SER A 3 30.85 -0.02 -13.75
CA SER A 3 29.74 0.00 -12.80
C SER A 3 30.21 -0.80 -11.58
N ALA A 4 30.43 -0.12 -10.45
CA ALA A 4 30.41 -0.79 -9.16
C ALA A 4 28.97 -1.29 -8.96
N SER A 5 28.68 -2.51 -9.41
CA SER A 5 27.48 -3.21 -9.03
C SER A 5 27.62 -3.43 -7.52
N SER A 6 26.89 -2.66 -6.71
CA SER A 6 26.72 -2.98 -5.30
C SER A 6 26.03 -4.34 -5.26
N VAL A 7 26.81 -5.41 -5.11
CA VAL A 7 26.27 -6.76 -5.00
C VAL A 7 25.66 -6.86 -3.60
N LEU A 8 24.39 -7.23 -3.51
CA LEU A 8 23.79 -7.60 -2.23
C LEU A 8 24.65 -8.66 -1.56
N THR A 9 25.06 -8.41 -0.32
CA THR A 9 25.74 -9.43 0.48
C THR A 9 24.72 -10.41 1.04
N GLN A 10 25.18 -11.59 1.45
CA GLN A 10 24.34 -12.56 2.14
C GLN A 10 23.70 -11.96 3.41
N TYR A 11 24.42 -11.08 4.10
CA TYR A 11 23.92 -10.38 5.28
C TYR A 11 22.74 -9.45 4.94
N ASP A 12 22.84 -8.70 3.85
CA ASP A 12 21.76 -7.81 3.40
C ASP A 12 20.50 -8.60 3.03
N ILE A 13 20.68 -9.76 2.39
CA ILE A 13 19.57 -10.66 2.04
C ILE A 13 18.89 -11.18 3.30
N GLU A 14 19.65 -11.71 4.25
CA GLU A 14 19.12 -12.24 5.52
C GLU A 14 18.41 -11.16 6.33
N GLU A 15 18.95 -9.94 6.36
CA GLU A 15 18.32 -8.80 7.05
C GLU A 15 16.97 -8.44 6.43
N VAL A 16 16.88 -8.40 5.10
CA VAL A 16 15.61 -8.13 4.40
C VAL A 16 14.63 -9.28 4.56
N GLU A 17 15.12 -10.52 4.57
CA GLU A 17 14.31 -11.72 4.79
C GLU A 17 13.65 -11.69 6.17
N GLU A 18 14.41 -11.39 7.22
CA GLU A 18 13.90 -11.24 8.59
C GLU A 18 12.94 -10.05 8.70
N HIS A 19 13.27 -8.93 8.05
CA HIS A 19 12.42 -7.73 8.10
C HIS A 19 11.05 -7.91 7.42
N CYS A 20 10.96 -8.82 6.44
CA CYS A 20 9.73 -9.10 5.71
C CYS A 20 9.06 -10.40 6.15
N ASP A 21 9.34 -10.89 7.38
CA ASP A 21 8.78 -12.12 7.95
C ASP A 21 8.93 -13.36 7.01
N HIS A 22 10.04 -13.45 6.27
CA HIS A 22 10.31 -14.49 5.28
C HIS A 22 9.23 -14.62 4.17
N LEU A 23 8.51 -13.53 3.86
CA LEU A 23 7.53 -13.50 2.76
C LEU A 23 8.17 -13.71 1.38
N PHE A 24 9.43 -13.33 1.25
CA PHE A 24 10.21 -13.48 0.03
C PHE A 24 11.37 -14.45 0.25
N THR A 25 11.57 -15.32 -0.73
CA THR A 25 12.76 -16.16 -0.84
C THR A 25 13.98 -15.31 -1.18
N GLN A 26 15.17 -15.81 -0.90
CA GLN A 26 16.43 -15.13 -1.25
C GLN A 26 16.53 -14.81 -2.75
N GLN A 27 16.00 -15.68 -3.62
CA GLN A 27 15.94 -15.43 -5.06
C GLN A 27 14.99 -14.29 -5.40
N GLU A 28 13.80 -14.24 -4.80
CA GLU A 28 12.86 -13.12 -4.97
C GLU A 28 13.50 -11.80 -4.49
N ILE A 29 14.22 -11.80 -3.36
CA ILE A 29 14.92 -10.61 -2.85
C ILE A 29 16.00 -10.12 -3.83
N VAL A 30 16.80 -11.02 -4.40
CA VAL A 30 17.80 -10.66 -5.42
C VAL A 30 17.14 -10.07 -6.66
N CYS A 31 16.06 -10.67 -7.17
CA CYS A 31 15.31 -10.11 -8.31
C CYS A 31 14.70 -8.74 -7.98
N LEU A 32 14.19 -8.54 -6.77
CA LEU A 32 13.67 -7.24 -6.32
C LEU A 32 14.78 -6.20 -6.25
N TYR A 33 16.00 -6.58 -5.90
CA TYR A 33 17.16 -5.68 -5.89
C TYR A 33 17.59 -5.27 -7.28
N GLU A 34 17.63 -6.21 -8.23
CA GLU A 34 17.88 -5.88 -9.64
C GLU A 34 16.84 -4.89 -10.16
N ARG A 35 15.57 -5.09 -9.78
CA ARG A 35 14.49 -4.16 -10.13
C ARG A 35 14.66 -2.80 -9.44
N PHE A 36 15.07 -2.77 -8.18
CA PHE A 36 15.38 -1.55 -7.45
C PHE A 36 16.49 -0.75 -8.15
N CYS A 37 17.58 -1.41 -8.56
CA CYS A 37 18.66 -0.76 -9.32
C CYS A 37 18.23 -0.25 -10.70
N GLN A 38 17.28 -0.92 -11.36
CA GLN A 38 16.70 -0.44 -12.62
C GLN A 38 15.85 0.83 -12.42
N LEU A 39 15.20 0.96 -11.26
CA LEU A 39 14.36 2.10 -10.92
C LEU A 39 15.20 3.29 -10.41
N ASP A 40 16.24 3.04 -9.62
CA ASP A 40 17.20 4.05 -9.15
C ASP A 40 18.17 4.46 -10.27
N LYS A 41 17.66 5.26 -11.21
CA LYS A 41 18.37 5.65 -12.44
C LYS A 41 19.69 6.36 -12.19
N ASN A 42 19.85 7.03 -11.04
CA ASN A 42 21.07 7.74 -10.70
C ASN A 42 21.92 7.04 -9.62
N ALA A 43 21.59 5.78 -9.28
CA ALA A 43 22.30 4.99 -8.26
C ALA A 43 22.48 5.75 -6.93
N LYS A 44 21.43 6.45 -6.48
CA LYS A 44 21.42 7.24 -5.25
C LYS A 44 21.31 6.37 -3.99
N GLY A 45 20.89 5.11 -4.14
CA GLY A 45 20.57 4.18 -3.06
C GLY A 45 19.13 4.31 -2.54
N PHE A 46 18.29 5.11 -3.21
CA PHE A 46 16.88 5.27 -2.87
C PHE A 46 16.03 5.55 -4.13
N ILE A 47 14.76 5.14 -4.09
CA ILE A 47 13.79 5.44 -5.14
C ILE A 47 13.09 6.75 -4.81
N SER A 48 13.16 7.70 -5.74
CA SER A 48 12.39 8.95 -5.67
C SER A 48 10.97 8.79 -6.23
N ALA A 49 10.09 9.72 -5.91
CA ALA A 49 8.71 9.70 -6.38
C ALA A 49 8.57 9.63 -7.91
N ASP A 50 9.41 10.37 -8.65
CA ASP A 50 9.43 10.35 -10.12
C ASP A 50 9.90 9.00 -10.68
N GLU A 51 10.83 8.33 -10.00
CA GLU A 51 11.32 7.00 -10.38
C GLU A 51 10.24 5.94 -10.12
N PHE A 52 9.51 6.04 -9.01
CA PHE A 52 8.37 5.17 -8.71
C PHE A 52 7.23 5.34 -9.72
N LEU A 53 6.87 6.58 -10.08
CA LEU A 53 5.89 6.88 -11.13
C LEU A 53 6.34 6.50 -12.54
N SER A 54 7.62 6.19 -12.76
CA SER A 54 8.07 5.72 -14.07
C SER A 54 7.61 4.29 -14.39
N VAL A 55 7.09 3.58 -13.39
CA VAL A 55 6.44 2.29 -13.52
C VAL A 55 4.96 2.52 -13.89
N PRO A 56 4.51 2.11 -15.10
CA PRO A 56 3.15 2.36 -15.57
C PRO A 56 2.06 1.84 -14.63
N GLU A 57 2.29 0.70 -14.00
CA GLU A 57 1.37 0.05 -13.06
C GLU A 57 1.13 0.92 -11.82
N PHE A 58 2.15 1.63 -11.35
CA PHE A 58 2.01 2.59 -10.26
C PHE A 58 1.45 3.93 -10.76
N ALA A 59 1.85 4.41 -11.94
CA ALA A 59 1.37 5.68 -12.49
C ALA A 59 -0.14 5.71 -12.76
N LEU A 60 -0.72 4.58 -13.16
CA LEU A 60 -2.14 4.46 -13.46
C LEU A 60 -3.01 4.23 -12.22
N ASN A 61 -2.41 4.01 -11.05
CA ASN A 61 -3.15 3.83 -9.80
C ASN A 61 -3.70 5.19 -9.32
N PRO A 62 -5.02 5.34 -9.09
CA PRO A 62 -5.60 6.57 -8.54
C PRO A 62 -5.02 6.99 -7.19
N LEU A 63 -4.48 6.03 -6.43
CA LEU A 63 -3.82 6.26 -5.15
C LEU A 63 -2.30 6.46 -5.28
N SER A 64 -1.77 6.50 -6.50
CA SER A 64 -0.33 6.64 -6.76
C SER A 64 0.27 7.81 -5.99
N HIS A 65 -0.31 9.00 -6.09
CA HIS A 65 0.15 10.19 -5.36
C HIS A 65 0.12 10.03 -3.83
N ARG A 66 -0.76 9.19 -3.28
CA ARG A 66 -0.77 8.88 -1.84
C ARG A 66 0.32 7.88 -1.48
N LEU A 67 0.50 6.84 -2.30
CA LEU A 67 1.62 5.91 -2.16
C LEU A 67 2.95 6.65 -2.27
N LEU A 68 3.07 7.68 -3.12
CA LEU A 68 4.26 8.53 -3.24
C LEU A 68 4.68 9.19 -1.94
N LYS A 69 3.73 9.62 -1.11
CA LYS A 69 4.06 10.19 0.21
C LYS A 69 4.68 9.16 1.14
N MET A 70 4.33 7.88 0.97
CA MET A 70 4.91 6.77 1.71
C MET A 70 6.25 6.31 1.13
N VAL A 71 6.47 6.55 -0.18
CA VAL A 71 7.63 6.03 -0.91
C VAL A 71 8.73 7.05 -1.22
N ASP A 72 8.62 8.28 -0.73
CA ASP A 72 9.66 9.30 -0.99
C ASP A 72 10.95 8.97 -0.22
N GLY A 73 11.97 8.52 -0.95
CA GLY A 73 13.27 8.16 -0.38
C GLY A 73 13.35 6.74 0.15
N LEU A 74 12.58 5.79 -0.39
CA LEU A 74 12.70 4.37 -0.01
C LEU A 74 14.09 3.84 -0.33
N ASN A 75 14.80 3.39 0.71
CA ASN A 75 15.95 2.51 0.53
C ASN A 75 15.46 1.11 0.12
N PHE A 76 16.39 0.21 -0.22
CA PHE A 76 16.05 -1.13 -0.68
C PHE A 76 15.20 -1.92 0.34
N LYS A 77 15.52 -1.84 1.63
CA LYS A 77 14.80 -2.55 2.69
C LYS A 77 13.36 -2.07 2.80
N ASP A 78 13.15 -0.76 2.81
CA ASP A 78 11.82 -0.16 2.87
C ASP A 78 11.03 -0.44 1.59
N PHE A 79 11.69 -0.51 0.43
CA PHE A 79 11.07 -0.90 -0.83
C PHE A 79 10.55 -2.35 -0.80
N VAL A 80 11.35 -3.30 -0.31
CA VAL A 80 10.90 -4.69 -0.18
C VAL A 80 9.80 -4.83 0.87
N ALA A 81 9.92 -4.12 2.01
CA ALA A 81 8.87 -4.09 3.03
C ALA A 81 7.55 -3.52 2.48
N PHE A 82 7.61 -2.45 1.70
CA PHE A 82 6.45 -1.88 1.02
C PHE A 82 5.80 -2.88 0.07
N LEU A 83 6.61 -3.57 -0.75
CA LEU A 83 6.13 -4.60 -1.68
C LEU A 83 5.59 -5.85 -0.97
N SER A 84 6.11 -6.16 0.22
CA SER A 84 5.69 -7.32 1.02
C SER A 84 4.19 -7.29 1.29
N ALA A 85 3.61 -6.12 1.54
CA ALA A 85 2.19 -5.99 1.82
C ALA A 85 1.29 -6.27 0.60
N PHE A 86 1.83 -6.13 -0.61
CA PHE A 86 1.12 -6.47 -1.85
C PHE A 86 1.29 -7.94 -2.24
N SER A 87 2.13 -8.69 -1.53
CA SER A 87 2.31 -10.12 -1.74
C SER A 87 1.01 -10.89 -1.45
N SER A 88 0.77 -11.93 -2.24
CA SER A 88 -0.30 -12.90 -1.97
C SER A 88 -0.06 -13.68 -0.67
N LYS A 89 1.21 -13.80 -0.25
CA LYS A 89 1.65 -14.48 0.98
C LYS A 89 1.47 -13.62 2.24
N ALA A 90 1.24 -12.30 2.09
CA ALA A 90 1.14 -11.39 3.22
C ALA A 90 -0.08 -11.68 4.10
N THR A 91 0.14 -11.62 5.41
CA THR A 91 -0.91 -11.78 6.41
C THR A 91 -1.89 -10.62 6.37
N LEU A 92 -3.10 -10.86 6.87
CA LEU A 92 -4.13 -9.83 6.95
C LEU A 92 -3.69 -8.54 7.64
N PRO A 93 -3.02 -8.59 8.81
CA PRO A 93 -2.58 -7.40 9.52
C PRO A 93 -1.54 -6.59 8.72
N GLN A 94 -0.60 -7.25 8.06
CA GLN A 94 0.40 -6.59 7.20
C GLN A 94 -0.26 -5.83 6.04
N LYS A 95 -1.30 -6.43 5.41
CA LYS A 95 -2.08 -5.75 4.38
C LYS A 95 -2.80 -4.53 4.95
N ILE A 96 -3.43 -4.68 6.12
CA ILE A 96 -4.18 -3.59 6.77
C ILE A 96 -3.25 -2.45 7.21
N GLU A 97 -2.00 -2.74 7.54
CA GLU A 97 -1.01 -1.71 7.90
C GLU A 97 -0.73 -0.74 6.75
N ILE A 98 -0.52 -1.26 5.53
CA ILE A 98 -0.31 -0.39 4.37
C ILE A 98 -1.58 0.37 4.02
N ILE A 99 -2.76 -0.26 4.11
CA ILE A 99 -4.01 0.51 3.94
C ILE A 99 -4.04 1.65 4.94
N PHE A 100 -3.83 1.36 6.21
CA PHE A 100 -3.90 2.35 7.27
C PHE A 100 -2.99 3.53 6.97
N LYS A 101 -1.76 3.26 6.54
CA LYS A 101 -0.80 4.29 6.11
C LYS A 101 -1.24 5.08 4.86
N VAL A 102 -1.95 4.45 3.91
CA VAL A 102 -2.53 5.16 2.75
C VAL A 102 -3.64 6.13 3.16
N TYR A 103 -4.40 5.78 4.21
CA TYR A 103 -5.42 6.65 4.77
C TYR A 103 -4.84 7.73 5.69
N ASP A 104 -3.86 7.40 6.52
CA ASP A 104 -3.19 8.30 7.47
C ASP A 104 -2.30 9.31 6.73
N THR A 105 -2.91 10.35 6.17
CA THR A 105 -2.28 11.26 5.20
C THR A 105 -1.19 12.14 5.84
N ASP A 106 -1.30 12.41 7.13
CA ASP A 106 -0.34 13.17 7.92
C ASP A 106 0.60 12.29 8.77
N CYS A 107 0.51 10.96 8.61
CA CYS A 107 1.32 9.96 9.31
C CYS A 107 1.30 10.12 10.84
N ASN A 108 0.19 10.58 11.41
CA ASN A 108 0.08 10.83 12.85
C ASN A 108 -0.35 9.57 13.64
N GLY A 109 -0.57 8.46 12.95
CA GLY A 109 -1.01 7.19 13.51
C GLY A 109 -2.52 7.13 13.77
N LYS A 110 -3.30 8.04 13.18
CA LYS A 110 -4.76 8.13 13.35
C LYS A 110 -5.41 8.58 12.05
N VAL A 111 -6.45 7.87 11.64
CA VAL A 111 -7.24 8.25 10.47
C VAL A 111 -8.47 9.02 10.93
N THR A 112 -8.60 10.26 10.48
CA THR A 112 -9.74 11.12 10.77
C THR A 112 -10.80 11.05 9.67
N PHE A 113 -11.98 11.64 9.92
CA PHE A 113 -13.00 11.81 8.89
C PHE A 113 -12.49 12.58 7.66
N SER A 114 -11.64 13.59 7.88
CA SER A 114 -11.04 14.36 6.78
C SER A 114 -10.19 13.46 5.89
N ASP A 115 -9.32 12.65 6.50
CA ASP A 115 -8.44 11.72 5.79
C ASP A 115 -9.23 10.72 4.93
N LEU A 116 -10.30 10.14 5.49
CA LEU A 116 -11.20 9.23 4.78
C LEU A 116 -11.89 9.92 3.58
N ILE A 117 -12.33 11.18 3.74
CA ILE A 117 -12.94 11.96 2.67
C ILE A 117 -11.94 12.24 1.56
N GLU A 118 -10.70 12.62 1.87
CA GLU A 118 -9.71 12.90 0.84
C GLU A 118 -9.38 11.64 0.03
N VAL A 119 -9.20 10.50 0.68
CA VAL A 119 -8.99 9.22 -0.03
C VAL A 119 -10.21 8.87 -0.89
N LEU A 120 -11.42 9.04 -0.35
CA LEU A 120 -12.65 8.77 -1.11
C LEU A 120 -12.79 9.73 -2.31
N HIS A 121 -12.34 10.98 -2.17
CA HIS A 121 -12.28 11.95 -3.26
C HIS A 121 -11.35 11.45 -4.37
N ASP A 122 -10.13 11.02 -4.04
CA ASP A 122 -9.16 10.55 -5.03
C ASP A 122 -9.62 9.30 -5.77
N LEU A 123 -10.40 8.46 -5.08
CA LEU A 123 -10.96 7.24 -5.64
C LEU A 123 -12.17 7.45 -6.54
N THR A 124 -13.04 8.40 -6.19
CA THR A 124 -14.31 8.62 -6.91
C THR A 124 -14.22 9.76 -7.92
N GLY A 125 -13.22 10.62 -7.81
CA GLY A 125 -13.02 11.78 -8.68
C GLY A 125 -14.32 12.55 -8.89
N SER A 126 -14.63 12.91 -10.13
CA SER A 126 -15.86 13.63 -10.47
C SER A 126 -17.14 12.76 -10.52
N PHE A 127 -17.05 11.44 -10.30
CA PHE A 127 -18.21 10.54 -10.38
C PHE A 127 -19.17 10.70 -9.19
N MET A 128 -18.70 11.30 -8.09
CA MET A 128 -19.46 11.48 -6.86
C MET A 128 -19.26 12.91 -6.35
N SER A 129 -20.36 13.58 -5.98
CA SER A 129 -20.27 14.93 -5.40
C SER A 129 -19.74 14.89 -3.96
N ASP A 130 -19.10 15.98 -3.51
CA ASP A 130 -18.56 16.08 -2.14
C ASP A 130 -19.62 15.77 -1.08
N LYS A 131 -20.84 16.30 -1.26
CA LYS A 131 -21.97 16.03 -0.36
C LYS A 131 -22.33 14.55 -0.27
N GLN A 132 -22.39 13.87 -1.42
CA GLN A 132 -22.67 12.43 -1.43
C GLN A 132 -21.54 11.66 -0.74
N ARG A 133 -20.28 12.05 -0.95
CA ARG A 133 -19.13 11.41 -0.29
C ARG A 133 -19.23 11.54 1.23
N GLU A 134 -19.55 12.74 1.71
CA GLU A 134 -19.78 12.97 3.14
C GLU A 134 -20.93 12.14 3.70
N GLU A 135 -22.06 12.05 3.00
CA GLU A 135 -23.23 11.28 3.43
C GLU A 135 -22.90 9.79 3.53
N VAL A 136 -22.28 9.21 2.49
CA VAL A 136 -21.90 7.79 2.48
C VAL A 136 -20.88 7.47 3.57
N LEU A 137 -19.86 8.32 3.74
CA LEU A 137 -18.86 8.09 4.77
C LEU A 137 -19.46 8.21 6.18
N SER A 138 -20.35 9.17 6.39
CA SER A 138 -21.01 9.36 7.69
C SER A 138 -21.88 8.18 8.06
N GLN A 139 -22.61 7.64 7.09
CA GLN A 139 -23.41 6.45 7.30
C GLN A 139 -22.53 5.24 7.64
N LEU A 140 -21.45 5.03 6.89
CA LEU A 140 -20.50 3.93 7.11
C LEU A 140 -19.88 3.99 8.52
N LEU A 141 -19.43 5.17 8.95
CA LEU A 141 -18.88 5.34 10.31
C LEU A 141 -19.94 5.08 11.38
N HIS A 142 -21.16 5.58 11.18
CA HIS A 142 -22.24 5.37 12.13
C HIS A 142 -22.60 3.88 12.27
N GLU A 143 -22.66 3.14 11.16
CA GLU A 143 -22.90 1.69 11.14
C GLU A 143 -21.78 0.92 11.84
N ALA A 144 -20.54 1.41 11.77
CA ALA A 144 -19.40 0.86 12.49
C ALA A 144 -19.31 1.30 13.97
N GLY A 145 -20.23 2.16 14.43
CA GLY A 145 -20.27 2.64 15.82
C GLY A 145 -19.36 3.84 16.11
N TYR A 146 -18.90 4.54 15.07
CA TYR A 146 -18.04 5.71 15.16
C TYR A 146 -18.79 7.01 14.79
N THR A 147 -18.24 8.15 15.22
CA THR A 147 -18.73 9.50 14.87
C THR A 147 -17.77 10.22 13.94
N ARG A 148 -18.17 11.37 13.39
CA ARG A 148 -17.28 12.18 12.52
C ARG A 148 -16.07 12.75 13.27
N GLU A 149 -16.17 12.90 14.57
CA GLU A 149 -15.13 13.40 15.47
C GLU A 149 -14.21 12.29 15.98
N SER A 150 -14.54 11.03 15.66
CA SER A 150 -13.74 9.88 16.06
C SER A 150 -12.45 9.83 15.23
N SER A 151 -11.36 9.48 15.88
CA SER A 151 -10.10 9.15 15.21
C SER A 151 -9.94 7.64 15.24
N LEU A 152 -9.83 7.02 14.08
CA LEU A 152 -9.66 5.57 13.94
C LEU A 152 -8.18 5.21 14.12
N LEU A 153 -7.91 4.29 15.05
CA LEU A 153 -6.58 3.72 15.24
C LEU A 153 -6.43 2.45 14.40
N PHE A 154 -5.20 1.92 14.32
CA PHE A 154 -4.92 0.67 13.62
C PHE A 154 -5.83 -0.49 14.09
N ASP A 155 -6.03 -0.64 15.40
CA ASP A 155 -6.92 -1.67 15.95
C ASP A 155 -8.39 -1.49 15.52
N ASP A 156 -8.83 -0.26 15.29
CA ASP A 156 -10.17 0.03 14.78
C ASP A 156 -10.32 -0.44 13.34
N PHE A 157 -9.29 -0.34 12.50
CA PHE A 157 -9.30 -0.88 11.13
C PHE A 157 -9.40 -2.41 11.11
N ILE A 158 -8.70 -3.09 12.02
CA ILE A 158 -8.80 -4.54 12.20
C ILE A 158 -10.23 -4.93 12.61
N LYS A 159 -10.83 -4.21 13.56
CA LYS A 159 -12.19 -4.45 14.04
C LYS A 159 -13.26 -4.14 12.99
N ALA A 160 -13.16 -2.99 12.35
CA ALA A 160 -14.09 -2.52 11.32
C ALA A 160 -14.17 -3.55 10.19
N ARG A 161 -13.04 -4.09 9.74
CA ARG A 161 -13.04 -5.16 8.72
C ARG A 161 -13.81 -6.40 9.17
N ASN A 162 -13.63 -6.85 10.42
CA ASN A 162 -14.37 -8.01 10.94
C ASN A 162 -15.89 -7.73 11.03
N LEU A 163 -16.27 -6.48 11.28
CA LEU A 163 -17.66 -6.05 11.25
C LEU A 163 -18.24 -6.09 9.83
N PHE A 164 -17.47 -5.61 8.85
CA PHE A 164 -17.87 -5.57 7.44
C PHE A 164 -17.82 -6.94 6.76
N SER A 165 -16.95 -7.86 7.19
CA SER A 165 -16.95 -9.25 6.69
C SER A 165 -18.17 -10.06 7.14
N LEU A 166 -18.82 -9.65 8.23
CA LEU A 166 -20.06 -10.27 8.74
C LEU A 166 -21.32 -9.72 8.08
N GLN A 167 -21.29 -8.52 7.49
CA GLN A 167 -22.40 -7.92 6.75
C GLN A 167 -22.30 -8.23 5.24
N SER A 168 -22.36 -9.52 4.89
CA SER A 168 -22.36 -10.00 3.50
C SER A 168 -23.71 -9.80 2.79
N SER A 169 -24.28 -8.59 2.89
CA SER A 169 -25.48 -8.25 2.14
C SER A 169 -25.47 -6.78 1.71
N ASN A 170 -25.13 -6.60 0.42
CA ASN A 170 -25.67 -5.57 -0.48
C ASN A 170 -25.12 -4.14 -0.46
N ASP A 171 -23.82 -3.90 -0.34
CA ASP A 171 -23.26 -2.65 -0.89
C ASP A 171 -21.92 -2.85 -1.60
N HIS A 172 -21.96 -2.71 -2.92
CA HIS A 172 -20.81 -2.62 -3.82
C HIS A 172 -19.81 -1.50 -3.45
N LYS A 173 -20.12 -0.67 -2.44
CA LYS A 173 -19.37 0.50 -1.98
C LYS A 173 -18.27 0.15 -0.98
N ILE A 174 -18.50 -0.81 -0.08
CA ILE A 174 -17.49 -1.29 0.90
C ILE A 174 -16.56 -2.32 0.24
N LEU A 175 -17.12 -3.07 -0.71
CA LEU A 175 -16.34 -3.86 -1.66
C LEU A 175 -15.30 -2.99 -2.37
N PHE A 176 -15.52 -1.70 -2.64
CA PHE A 176 -14.55 -0.84 -3.34
C PHE A 176 -13.24 -0.60 -2.57
N LEU A 177 -13.29 -0.47 -1.23
CA LEU A 177 -12.08 -0.35 -0.40
C LEU A 177 -11.36 -1.70 -0.23
N ILE A 178 -12.13 -2.78 -0.19
CA ILE A 178 -11.59 -4.15 -0.24
C ILE A 178 -11.09 -4.48 -1.67
N GLN A 179 -11.63 -3.88 -2.73
CA GLN A 179 -11.22 -4.06 -4.13
C GLN A 179 -9.90 -3.34 -4.42
N ILE A 180 -9.56 -2.32 -3.63
CA ILE A 180 -8.23 -1.69 -3.63
C ILE A 180 -7.22 -2.61 -2.94
N LEU A 181 -7.65 -3.30 -1.89
CA LEU A 181 -6.86 -4.33 -1.21
C LEU A 181 -6.65 -5.62 -2.03
N ASP A 182 -7.67 -6.00 -2.80
CA ASP A 182 -7.70 -7.17 -3.67
C ASP A 182 -7.52 -6.77 -5.15
N ASN A 183 -6.97 -5.58 -5.41
CA ASN A 183 -6.83 -5.08 -6.77
C ASN A 183 -5.89 -6.01 -7.53
N PRO A 184 -6.36 -6.73 -8.57
CA PRO A 184 -5.52 -7.65 -9.31
C PRO A 184 -4.37 -6.91 -10.03
N SER A 185 -4.50 -5.59 -10.24
CA SER A 185 -3.46 -4.72 -10.80
C SER A 185 -2.30 -4.45 -9.84
N LEU A 186 -2.48 -4.68 -8.52
CA LEU A 186 -1.46 -4.58 -7.48
C LEU A 186 -0.84 -5.93 -7.13
N LYS A 187 -1.33 -7.04 -7.71
CA LYS A 187 -0.60 -8.29 -7.73
C LYS A 187 0.61 -8.08 -8.63
N MET A 188 1.74 -7.67 -8.05
CA MET A 188 3.02 -8.01 -8.67
C MET A 188 3.16 -9.52 -8.55
N GLU A 189 2.56 -10.24 -9.50
CA GLU A 189 3.02 -11.59 -9.79
C GLU A 189 4.45 -11.42 -10.27
N VAL A 190 5.39 -11.62 -9.33
CA VAL A 190 6.77 -11.92 -9.68
C VAL A 190 6.69 -13.28 -10.36
N GLU A 191 6.36 -13.29 -11.66
CA GLU A 191 6.56 -14.46 -12.50
C GLU A 191 8.07 -14.68 -12.56
N VAL A 192 8.54 -15.55 -11.66
CA VAL A 192 9.86 -16.15 -11.80
C VAL A 192 9.80 -16.96 -13.10
N PRO A 193 10.60 -16.65 -14.13
CA PRO A 193 10.61 -17.45 -15.34
C PRO A 193 11.07 -18.85 -14.94
N VAL A 194 10.17 -19.82 -15.11
CA VAL A 194 10.52 -21.23 -15.02
C VAL A 194 11.25 -21.57 -16.32
N ASP A 195 12.49 -22.05 -16.20
CA ASP A 195 13.40 -22.44 -17.29
C ASP A 195 12.73 -23.15 -18.48
#